data_AF-A0A961S5W9-F1
#
_entry.id   AF-A0A961S5W9-F1
#
_cell.length_a   1.000
_cell.length_b   1.000
_cell.length_c   1.000
_cell.angle_alpha   90.00
_cell.angle_beta   90.00
_cell.angle_gamma   90.00
#
_symmetry.space_group_name_H-M   'P 1'
#
loop_
_entity.id
_entity.type
_entity.pdbx_description
1 polymer ?
#
loop_
_entity_poly.entity_id
_entity_poly.type
_entity_poly.pdbx_seq_one_letter_code
_entity_poly.pdbx_strand_id
1 'polypeptide(L)'
;EGNERVLRARLWDAKFFWDLDRRTSLEDRLAALEPMVFHAELGTLRQKVGRMERLASRLADACGADDQSARQAARLAKADLVTGMVGEFPELQGVMGGYYARHEGLDERVATAIAEHYRPQGPADSLPSTAEGVAVALADKLDTLVGFFAAGIRPTGSKDPFALRRAALSIIRL
;
A
#
# COMPACT_ATOMS: atom_id res chain seq x y z
N GLU A 1 -29.01 -23.31 -1.51
CA GLU A 1 -28.08 -24.27 -2.15
C GLU A 1 -27.12 -23.63 -3.17
N GLY A 2 -27.59 -22.87 -4.17
CA GLY A 2 -26.68 -22.25 -5.17
C GLY A 2 -25.67 -21.23 -4.61
N ASN A 3 -26.13 -20.30 -3.76
CA ASN A 3 -25.27 -19.26 -3.17
C ASN A 3 -24.20 -19.82 -2.22
N GLU A 4 -24.51 -20.89 -1.49
CA GLU A 4 -23.56 -21.56 -0.61
C GLU A 4 -22.43 -22.24 -1.39
N ARG A 5 -22.73 -22.81 -2.57
CA ARG A 5 -21.72 -23.42 -3.43
C ARG A 5 -20.73 -22.38 -3.98
N VAL A 6 -21.24 -21.22 -4.37
CA VAL A 6 -20.41 -20.09 -4.85
C VAL A 6 -19.55 -19.52 -3.73
N LEU A 7 -20.13 -19.28 -2.55
CA LEU A 7 -19.38 -18.83 -1.37
C LEU A 7 -18.29 -19.82 -0.96
N ARG A 8 -18.60 -21.11 -0.98
CA ARG A 8 -17.64 -22.17 -0.66
C ARG A 8 -16.46 -22.17 -1.64
N ALA A 9 -16.72 -22.01 -2.94
CA ALA A 9 -15.66 -21.92 -3.95
C ALA A 9 -14.75 -20.71 -3.68
N ARG A 10 -15.32 -19.51 -3.50
CA ARG A 10 -14.55 -18.29 -3.18
C ARG A 10 -13.69 -18.42 -1.93
N LEU A 11 -14.23 -19.03 -0.87
CA LEU A 11 -13.48 -19.26 0.37
C LEU A 11 -12.33 -20.26 0.16
N TRP A 12 -12.53 -21.24 -0.72
CA TRP A 12 -11.50 -22.20 -1.08
C TRP A 12 -10.36 -21.53 -1.86
N ASP A 13 -10.68 -20.66 -2.81
CA ASP A 13 -9.70 -19.87 -3.57
C ASP A 13 -8.89 -18.94 -2.65
N ALA A 14 -9.58 -18.22 -1.76
CA ALA A 14 -8.91 -17.39 -0.75
C ALA A 14 -7.97 -18.22 0.14
N LYS A 15 -8.41 -19.39 0.62
CA LYS A 15 -7.56 -20.29 1.41
C LYS A 15 -6.35 -20.79 0.61
N PHE A 16 -6.56 -21.17 -0.65
CA PHE A 16 -5.51 -21.66 -1.53
C PHE A 16 -4.43 -20.58 -1.73
N PHE A 17 -4.83 -19.35 -2.07
CA PHE A 17 -3.88 -18.24 -2.24
C PHE A 17 -3.18 -17.89 -0.93
N TRP A 18 -3.88 -17.87 0.19
CA TRP A 18 -3.25 -17.66 1.50
C TRP A 18 -2.18 -18.71 1.82
N ASP A 19 -2.43 -19.99 1.55
CA ASP A 19 -1.47 -21.07 1.80
C ASP A 19 -0.29 -21.06 0.80
N LEU A 20 -0.53 -20.61 -0.43
CA LEU A 20 0.49 -20.46 -1.47
C LEU A 20 1.38 -19.25 -1.20
N ASP A 21 0.77 -18.09 -0.96
CA ASP A 21 1.46 -16.80 -0.88
C ASP A 21 2.42 -16.73 0.31
N ARG A 22 2.06 -17.36 1.43
CA ARG A 22 2.88 -17.43 2.66
C ARG A 22 4.18 -18.22 2.52
N ARG A 23 4.42 -18.87 1.37
CA ARG A 23 5.68 -19.57 1.09
C ARG A 23 6.80 -18.65 0.62
N THR A 24 6.48 -17.40 0.27
CA THR A 24 7.44 -16.40 -0.20
C THR A 24 7.26 -15.13 0.61
N SER A 25 8.35 -14.63 1.20
CA SER A 25 8.30 -13.45 2.06
C SER A 25 7.93 -12.18 1.28
N LEU A 26 7.45 -11.15 1.98
CA LEU A 26 7.22 -9.83 1.39
C LEU A 26 8.52 -9.22 0.83
N GLU A 27 9.67 -9.46 1.46
CA GLU A 27 10.97 -8.96 0.99
C GLU A 27 11.37 -9.62 -0.34
N ASP A 28 11.20 -10.94 -0.46
CA ASP A 28 11.51 -11.69 -1.69
C ASP A 28 10.61 -11.27 -2.87
N ARG A 29 9.44 -10.68 -2.58
CA ARG A 29 8.49 -10.18 -3.58
C ARG A 29 8.87 -8.82 -4.17
N LEU A 30 9.78 -8.07 -3.55
CA LEU A 30 10.13 -6.73 -4.01
C LEU A 30 10.70 -6.71 -5.42
N ALA A 31 11.45 -7.73 -5.82
CA ALA A 31 12.00 -7.83 -7.18
C ALA A 31 10.90 -7.94 -8.25
N ALA A 32 9.76 -8.55 -7.92
CA ALA A 32 8.63 -8.69 -8.83
C ALA A 32 7.88 -7.36 -9.08
N LEU A 33 8.15 -6.32 -8.27
CA LEU A 33 7.61 -4.97 -8.49
C LEU A 33 8.38 -4.18 -9.56
N GLU A 34 9.58 -4.62 -9.95
CA GLU A 34 10.40 -3.94 -10.94
C GLU A 34 9.76 -3.91 -12.34
N PRO A 35 9.24 -5.01 -12.91
CA PRO A 35 8.60 -4.94 -14.23
C PRO A 35 7.23 -4.23 -14.22
N MET A 36 6.66 -3.92 -13.04
CA MET A 36 5.33 -3.32 -12.94
C MET A 36 5.42 -1.80 -13.11
N VAL A 37 4.96 -1.29 -14.25
CA VAL A 37 4.93 0.16 -14.52
C VAL A 37 3.92 0.85 -13.59
N PHE A 38 4.42 1.78 -12.77
CA PHE A 38 3.57 2.69 -12.00
C PHE A 38 3.01 3.80 -12.89
N HIS A 39 3.89 4.43 -13.67
CA HIS A 39 3.53 5.40 -14.71
C HIS A 39 4.70 5.58 -15.68
N ALA A 40 4.44 5.83 -16.97
CA ALA A 40 5.50 5.92 -17.99
C ALA A 40 6.63 6.91 -17.63
N GLU A 41 6.28 8.06 -17.04
CA GLU A 41 7.25 9.08 -16.62
C GLU A 41 7.77 8.93 -15.17
N LEU A 42 7.08 8.13 -14.33
CA LEU A 42 7.44 7.97 -12.91
C LEU A 42 8.07 6.61 -12.60
N GLY A 43 8.16 5.76 -13.62
CA GLY A 43 8.84 4.48 -13.60
C GLY A 43 8.00 3.34 -13.01
N THR A 44 8.67 2.47 -12.27
CA THR A 44 8.14 1.19 -11.80
C THR A 44 7.59 1.28 -10.38
N LEU A 45 6.78 0.29 -9.96
CA LEU A 45 6.32 0.18 -8.58
C LEU A 45 7.50 -0.02 -7.62
N ARG A 46 8.55 -0.74 -8.03
CA ARG A 46 9.77 -0.87 -7.21
C ARG A 46 10.45 0.49 -6.98
N GLN A 47 10.54 1.32 -8.02
CA GLN A 47 11.08 2.68 -7.90
C GLN A 47 10.21 3.58 -7.02
N LYS A 48 8.88 3.47 -7.14
CA LYS A 48 7.93 4.14 -6.23
C LYS A 48 8.14 3.74 -4.78
N VAL A 49 8.22 2.44 -4.49
CA VAL A 49 8.52 1.93 -3.14
C VAL A 49 9.82 2.51 -2.59
N GLY A 50 10.87 2.59 -3.42
CA GLY A 50 12.13 3.21 -3.01
C GLY A 50 12.00 4.70 -2.68
N ARG A 51 11.13 5.46 -3.38
CA ARG A 51 10.81 6.86 -3.03
C ARG A 51 10.01 6.94 -1.74
N MET A 52 9.02 6.05 -1.56
CA MET A 52 8.22 5.95 -0.33
C MET A 52 9.09 5.67 0.89
N GLU A 53 10.04 4.73 0.81
CA GLU A 53 10.96 4.39 1.90
C GLU A 53 11.77 5.62 2.35
N ARG A 54 12.31 6.39 1.40
CA ARG A 54 13.04 7.64 1.71
C ARG A 54 12.15 8.74 2.29
N LEU A 55 10.92 8.86 1.79
CA LEU A 55 9.96 9.85 2.29
C LEU A 55 9.48 9.50 3.69
N ALA A 56 9.12 8.24 3.96
CA ALA A 56 8.69 7.76 5.26
C ALA A 56 9.77 8.02 6.32
N SER A 57 11.05 7.76 5.99
CA SER A 57 12.18 8.07 6.88
C SER A 57 12.25 9.56 7.25
N ARG A 58 12.07 10.45 6.27
CA ARG A 58 12.09 11.91 6.50
C ARG A 58 10.87 12.41 7.27
N LEU A 59 9.75 11.72 7.16
CA LEU A 59 8.49 12.07 7.82
C LEU A 59 8.38 11.48 9.22
N ALA A 60 9.20 10.48 9.57
CA ALA A 60 9.10 9.73 10.81
C ALA A 60 9.11 10.64 12.04
N ASP A 61 10.12 11.51 12.17
CA ASP A 61 10.25 12.44 13.30
C ASP A 61 9.04 13.37 13.44
N ALA A 62 8.56 13.93 12.32
CA ALA A 62 7.42 14.84 12.31
C ALA A 62 6.10 14.13 12.66
N CYS A 63 5.98 12.84 12.38
CA CYS A 63 4.82 12.02 12.72
C CYS A 63 4.93 11.40 14.13
N GLY A 64 6.08 11.51 14.80
CA GLY A 64 6.36 10.77 16.04
C GLY A 64 6.50 9.26 15.83
N ALA A 65 6.88 8.82 14.62
CA ALA A 65 7.06 7.42 14.27
C ALA A 65 8.51 6.96 14.50
N ASP A 66 8.71 5.66 14.74
CA ASP A 66 10.04 5.08 14.68
C ASP A 66 10.52 5.02 13.21
N ASP A 67 11.66 5.65 12.93
CA ASP A 67 12.23 5.77 11.58
C ASP A 67 12.51 4.39 10.94
N GLN A 68 13.06 3.44 11.71
CA GLN A 68 13.33 2.10 11.19
C GLN A 68 12.04 1.36 10.81
N SER A 69 11.03 1.41 11.68
CA SER A 69 9.73 0.78 11.46
C SER A 69 8.99 1.43 10.29
N ALA A 70 9.00 2.77 10.19
CA ALA A 70 8.38 3.50 9.08
C ALA A 70 9.05 3.16 7.73
N ARG A 71 10.38 3.08 7.69
CA ARG A 71 11.12 2.65 6.49
C ARG A 71 10.78 1.22 6.09
N GLN A 72 10.83 0.30 7.04
CA GLN A 72 10.53 -1.12 6.78
C GLN A 72 9.11 -1.29 6.26
N ALA A 73 8.13 -0.62 6.88
CA ALA A 73 6.75 -0.64 6.43
C ALA A 73 6.60 -0.06 5.03
N ALA A 74 7.17 1.11 4.74
CA ALA A 74 7.12 1.73 3.41
C ALA A 74 7.75 0.85 2.32
N ARG A 75 8.86 0.17 2.63
CA ARG A 75 9.53 -0.76 1.73
C ARG A 75 8.63 -1.94 1.35
N LEU A 76 7.88 -2.48 2.32
CA LEU A 76 7.07 -3.68 2.13
C LEU A 76 5.61 -3.37 1.76
N ALA A 77 5.18 -2.11 1.85
CA ALA A 77 3.78 -1.68 1.73
C ALA A 77 3.06 -2.13 0.44
N LYS A 78 3.80 -2.35 -0.65
CA LYS A 78 3.26 -2.72 -1.97
C LYS A 78 3.62 -4.15 -2.39
N ALA A 79 4.32 -4.90 -1.55
CA ALA A 79 4.79 -6.25 -1.89
C ALA A 79 3.64 -7.26 -2.05
N ASP A 80 2.47 -6.98 -1.46
CA ASP A 80 1.29 -7.82 -1.63
C ASP A 80 0.64 -7.70 -3.01
N LEU A 81 0.93 -6.65 -3.79
CA LEU A 81 0.37 -6.46 -5.14
C LEU A 81 0.73 -7.58 -6.13
N VAL A 82 1.77 -8.37 -5.83
CA VAL A 82 2.20 -9.52 -6.65
C VAL A 82 1.80 -10.87 -6.06
N THR A 83 0.91 -10.87 -5.07
CA THR A 83 0.37 -12.10 -4.46
C THR A 83 -0.82 -12.64 -5.24
N GLY A 84 -1.03 -13.94 -5.17
CA GLY A 84 -2.22 -14.55 -5.77
C GLY A 84 -3.51 -14.01 -5.14
N MET A 85 -3.50 -13.78 -3.82
CA MET A 85 -4.64 -13.21 -3.10
C MET A 85 -5.04 -11.84 -3.65
N VAL A 86 -4.09 -10.91 -3.84
CA VAL A 86 -4.41 -9.58 -4.36
C VAL A 86 -4.72 -9.62 -5.86
N GLY A 87 -4.14 -10.58 -6.60
CA GLY A 87 -4.52 -10.84 -7.99
C GLY A 87 -6.00 -11.24 -8.13
N GLU A 88 -6.50 -12.10 -7.25
CA GLU A 88 -7.90 -12.56 -7.24
C GLU A 88 -8.85 -11.57 -6.54
N PHE A 89 -8.39 -10.90 -5.48
CA PHE A 89 -9.16 -9.96 -4.66
C PHE A 89 -8.42 -8.62 -4.52
N PRO A 90 -8.41 -7.77 -5.57
CA PRO A 90 -7.70 -6.50 -5.56
C PRO A 90 -8.13 -5.53 -4.45
N GLU A 91 -9.34 -5.68 -3.93
CA GLU A 91 -9.88 -4.91 -2.81
C GLU A 91 -9.15 -5.17 -1.47
N LEU A 92 -8.38 -6.27 -1.37
CA LEU A 92 -7.64 -6.65 -0.17
C LEU A 92 -6.20 -6.14 -0.13
N GLN A 93 -5.76 -5.37 -1.13
CA GLN A 93 -4.43 -4.76 -1.14
C GLN A 93 -4.16 -3.90 0.11
N GLY A 94 -2.90 -3.86 0.54
CA GLY A 94 -2.48 -3.32 1.83
C GLY A 94 -2.86 -4.25 2.98
N VAL A 95 -4.15 -4.57 3.13
CA VAL A 95 -4.67 -5.42 4.22
C VAL A 95 -3.98 -6.79 4.23
N MET A 96 -3.87 -7.43 3.06
CA MET A 96 -3.15 -8.71 2.94
C MET A 96 -1.66 -8.54 3.20
N GLY A 97 -1.03 -7.47 2.72
CA GLY A 97 0.33 -7.12 3.12
C GLY A 97 0.54 -7.12 4.64
N GLY A 98 -0.40 -6.54 5.39
CA GLY A 98 -0.34 -6.56 6.86
C GLY A 98 -0.50 -7.97 7.45
N TYR A 99 -1.37 -8.81 6.89
CA TYR A 99 -1.50 -10.20 7.32
C TYR A 99 -0.25 -11.03 7.04
N TYR A 100 0.39 -10.85 5.87
CA TYR A 100 1.65 -11.51 5.54
C TYR A 100 2.78 -11.05 6.45
N ALA A 101 2.88 -9.75 6.72
CA ALA A 101 3.86 -9.19 7.65
C ALA A 101 3.74 -9.79 9.06
N ARG A 102 2.51 -9.94 9.58
CA ARG A 102 2.27 -10.62 10.86
C ARG A 102 2.64 -12.10 10.81
N HIS A 103 2.33 -12.77 9.70
CA HIS A 103 2.70 -14.18 9.52
C HIS A 103 4.22 -14.40 9.51
N GLU A 104 4.96 -13.47 8.93
CA GLU A 104 6.43 -13.45 8.92
C GLU A 104 7.06 -13.05 10.27
N GLY A 105 6.25 -12.64 11.25
CA GLY A 105 6.71 -12.24 12.57
C GLY A 105 7.32 -10.83 12.64
N LEU A 106 6.94 -9.94 11.71
CA LEU A 106 7.35 -8.54 11.76
C LEU A 106 6.67 -7.80 12.94
N ASP A 107 7.28 -6.68 13.37
CA ASP A 107 6.73 -5.82 14.42
C ASP A 107 5.29 -5.38 14.05
N GLU A 108 4.40 -5.36 15.05
CA GLU A 108 2.99 -5.03 14.84
C GLU A 108 2.77 -3.62 14.28
N ARG A 109 3.67 -2.67 14.60
CA ARG A 109 3.65 -1.32 14.03
C ARG A 109 3.94 -1.34 12.54
N VAL A 110 4.88 -2.18 12.10
CA VAL A 110 5.22 -2.38 10.68
C VAL A 110 4.04 -3.02 9.95
N ALA A 111 3.49 -4.10 10.49
CA ALA A 111 2.37 -4.80 9.87
C ALA A 111 1.11 -3.93 9.78
N THR A 112 0.80 -3.16 10.82
CA THR A 112 -0.32 -2.21 10.84
C THR A 112 -0.09 -1.07 9.85
N ALA A 113 1.12 -0.51 9.78
CA ALA A 113 1.44 0.53 8.81
C ALA A 113 1.29 0.02 7.36
N ILE A 114 1.74 -1.20 7.06
CA ILE A 114 1.50 -1.85 5.75
C ILE A 114 0.00 -2.01 5.48
N ALA A 115 -0.79 -2.46 6.45
CA ALA A 115 -2.24 -2.63 6.28
C ALA A 115 -2.97 -1.32 5.99
N GLU A 116 -2.54 -0.23 6.60
CA GLU A 116 -3.30 1.01 6.68
C GLU A 116 -2.79 2.12 5.76
N HIS A 117 -1.65 1.96 5.08
CA HIS A 117 -1.03 3.05 4.31
C HIS A 117 -1.92 3.66 3.20
N TYR A 118 -2.93 2.94 2.71
CA TYR A 118 -3.90 3.51 1.77
C TYR A 118 -4.88 4.50 2.42
N ARG A 119 -5.05 4.45 3.75
CA ARG A 119 -5.99 5.29 4.49
C ARG A 119 -5.52 6.75 4.60
N PRO A 120 -6.45 7.72 4.71
CA PRO A 120 -7.86 7.57 4.35
C PRO A 120 -8.01 7.49 2.81
N GLN A 121 -8.88 6.59 2.34
CA GLN A 121 -9.27 6.49 0.91
C GLN A 121 -10.40 7.44 0.53
N GLY A 122 -11.16 7.93 1.52
CA GLY A 122 -12.27 8.86 1.32
C GLY A 122 -12.68 9.60 2.60
N PRO A 123 -13.67 10.51 2.51
CA PRO A 123 -14.08 11.36 3.63
C PRO A 123 -14.56 10.59 4.86
N ALA A 124 -15.25 9.46 4.64
CA ALA A 124 -15.78 8.61 5.70
C ALA A 124 -14.78 7.54 6.19
N ASP A 125 -13.61 7.44 5.55
CA ASP A 125 -12.59 6.48 5.96
C ASP A 125 -11.80 7.00 7.17
N SER A 126 -11.40 6.04 7.99
CA SER A 126 -10.54 6.23 9.16
C SER A 126 -9.14 6.67 8.76
N LEU A 127 -8.43 7.32 9.70
CA LEU A 127 -7.00 7.57 9.56
C LEU A 127 -6.20 6.32 9.96
N PRO A 128 -4.92 6.20 9.56
CA PRO A 128 -4.03 5.21 10.13
C PRO A 128 -4.00 5.33 11.66
N SER A 129 -3.93 4.19 12.34
CA SER A 129 -4.02 4.07 13.79
C SER A 129 -2.67 4.24 14.50
N THR A 130 -1.57 4.24 13.74
CA THR A 130 -0.18 4.34 14.24
C THR A 130 0.56 5.48 13.57
N ALA A 131 1.58 6.00 14.26
CA ALA A 131 2.46 7.04 13.72
C ALA A 131 3.22 6.54 12.47
N GLU A 132 3.67 5.28 12.47
CA GLU A 132 4.27 4.63 11.31
C GLU A 132 3.28 4.56 10.14
N GLY A 133 2.02 4.20 10.41
CA GLY A 133 0.97 4.19 9.40
C GLY A 133 0.73 5.57 8.79
N VAL A 134 0.71 6.63 9.61
CA VAL A 134 0.60 8.02 9.15
C VAL A 134 1.79 8.39 8.27
N ALA A 135 3.02 8.10 8.70
CA ALA A 135 4.23 8.41 7.94
C ALA A 135 4.25 7.71 6.57
N VAL A 136 3.87 6.42 6.51
CA VAL A 136 3.84 5.65 5.25
C VAL A 136 2.68 6.11 4.35
N ALA A 137 1.51 6.43 4.92
CA ALA A 137 0.37 6.95 4.17
C ALA A 137 0.69 8.32 3.55
N LEU A 138 1.32 9.22 4.31
CA LEU A 138 1.82 10.49 3.80
C LEU A 138 2.85 10.26 2.69
N ALA A 139 3.82 9.37 2.90
CA ALA A 139 4.84 9.07 1.90
C ALA A 139 4.24 8.59 0.56
N ASP A 140 3.26 7.68 0.59
CA ASP A 140 2.62 7.16 -0.62
C ASP A 140 1.82 8.24 -1.37
N LYS A 141 1.05 9.05 -0.62
CA LYS A 141 0.19 10.09 -1.17
C LYS A 141 1.01 11.28 -1.69
N LEU A 142 2.05 11.68 -0.98
CA LEU A 142 2.97 12.74 -1.41
C LEU A 142 3.76 12.32 -2.64
N ASP A 143 4.29 11.10 -2.67
CA ASP A 143 4.99 10.58 -3.85
C ASP A 143 4.11 10.63 -5.10
N THR A 144 2.86 10.18 -4.96
CA THR A 144 1.88 10.20 -6.06
C THR A 144 1.54 11.63 -6.45
N LEU A 145 1.14 12.47 -5.50
CA LEU A 145 0.71 13.83 -5.80
C LEU A 145 1.81 14.66 -6.45
N VAL A 146 3.00 14.67 -5.85
CA VAL A 146 4.15 15.45 -6.35
C VAL A 146 4.67 14.84 -7.65
N GLY A 147 4.77 13.51 -7.75
CA GLY A 147 5.23 12.82 -8.94
C GLY A 147 4.38 13.15 -10.16
N PHE A 148 3.05 13.02 -10.05
CA PHE A 148 2.15 13.33 -11.15
C PHE A 148 2.21 14.81 -11.55
N PHE A 149 2.31 15.73 -10.59
CA PHE A 149 2.50 17.16 -10.89
C PHE A 149 3.82 17.44 -11.61
N ALA A 150 4.90 16.76 -11.22
CA ALA A 150 6.21 16.88 -11.86
C ALA A 150 6.22 16.32 -13.29
N ALA A 151 5.43 15.28 -13.56
CA ALA A 151 5.16 14.74 -14.90
C ALA A 151 4.15 15.60 -15.72
N GLY A 152 3.78 16.79 -15.24
CA GLY A 152 2.83 17.67 -15.93
C GLY A 152 1.36 17.21 -15.88
N ILE A 153 1.06 16.13 -15.15
CA ILE A 153 -0.29 15.58 -15.03
C ILE A 153 -0.99 16.25 -13.85
N ARG A 154 -1.95 17.12 -14.17
CA ARG A 154 -2.70 17.89 -13.17
C ARG A 154 -4.19 17.61 -13.27
N PRO A 155 -4.91 17.51 -12.14
CA PRO A 155 -6.36 17.37 -12.18
C PRO A 155 -6.98 18.67 -12.73
N THR A 156 -8.02 18.55 -13.55
CA THR A 156 -8.81 19.68 -14.03
C THR A 156 -10.15 19.72 -13.31
N GLY A 157 -10.88 20.84 -13.38
CA GLY A 157 -12.20 20.96 -12.73
C GLY A 157 -13.15 19.80 -13.06
N SER A 158 -13.09 19.27 -14.30
CA SER A 158 -13.95 18.19 -14.78
C SER A 158 -13.34 16.78 -14.70
N LYS A 159 -12.02 16.61 -14.54
CA LYS A 159 -11.37 15.29 -14.57
C LYS A 159 -10.25 15.16 -13.54
N ASP A 160 -10.27 14.04 -12.83
CA ASP A 160 -9.20 13.61 -11.92
C ASP A 160 -9.00 12.09 -12.01
N PRO A 161 -8.41 11.59 -13.11
CA PRO A 161 -8.32 10.15 -13.40
C PRO A 161 -7.43 9.40 -12.40
N PHE A 162 -6.49 10.09 -11.76
CA PHE A 162 -5.54 9.51 -10.78
C PHE A 162 -5.86 9.87 -9.34
N ALA A 163 -7.05 10.44 -9.09
CA ALA A 163 -7.52 10.80 -7.75
C ALA A 163 -6.59 11.77 -6.98
N LEU A 164 -5.89 12.66 -7.69
CA LEU A 164 -4.90 13.59 -7.12
C LEU A 164 -5.55 14.59 -6.16
N ARG A 165 -6.80 15.00 -6.40
CA ARG A 165 -7.55 15.83 -5.44
C ARG A 165 -7.85 15.06 -4.16
N ARG A 166 -8.23 13.78 -4.28
CA ARG A 166 -8.46 12.94 -3.09
C ARG A 166 -7.16 12.73 -2.33
N ALA A 167 -6.04 12.48 -3.02
CA ALA A 167 -4.73 12.38 -2.39
C ALA A 167 -4.37 13.65 -1.61
N ALA A 168 -4.56 14.84 -2.20
CA ALA A 168 -4.31 16.12 -1.53
C ALA A 168 -5.19 16.32 -0.28
N LEU A 169 -6.48 16.02 -0.37
CA LEU A 169 -7.39 16.10 0.77
C LEU A 169 -7.03 15.10 1.88
N SER A 170 -6.61 13.88 1.50
CA SER A 170 -6.12 12.90 2.46
C SER A 170 -4.84 13.36 3.15
N ILE A 171 -3.91 14.01 2.44
CA ILE A 171 -2.70 14.60 3.03
C ILE A 171 -3.05 15.68 4.06
N ILE A 172 -4.04 16.54 3.80
CA ILE A 172 -4.45 17.60 4.74
C ILE A 172 -5.09 17.02 6.01
N ARG A 173 -5.73 15.84 5.91
CA ARG A 173 -6.36 15.16 7.04
C ARG A 173 -5.39 14.38 7.92
N LEU A 174 -4.26 13.95 7.36
CA LEU A 174 -3.19 13.23 8.05
C LEU A 174 -2.29 14.22 8.80
#